data_AF-T0YAD0-F1
#
_entry.id   AF-T0YAD0-F1
#
_cell.length_a   1.000
_cell.length_b   1.000
_cell.length_c   1.000
_cell.angle_alpha   90.00
_cell.angle_beta   90.00
_cell.angle_gamma   90.00
#
_symmetry.space_group_name_H-M   'P 1'
#
loop_
_entity.id
_entity.type
_entity.pdbx_description
1 polymer ?
#
loop_
_entity_poly.entity_id
_entity_poly.type
_entity_poly.pdbx_seq_one_letter_code
_entity_poly.pdbx_strand_id
1 'polypeptide(L)'
;RLDLVTYGKTSDQARALIGDACVAVANRAQASSKPVVIEDLNFQKKKAEQGAVDPRQARMLSSFTYHQIIARLKAACFRAGVEVIAVNPAYTSVIGAVNQAQRYGISVHQGAAWAIARRGLGFSERPTVRQATVPVRNGGHVTFDLPVRNRSRHVWSFWLAVRTKLKAAHAAHDRSGEAKAKPAPLIPATRSVCSHRSLPAKSRYANRDQHCSDHVLEDIPW
;
A
#
# COMPACT_ATOMS: atom_id res chain seq x y z
N ARG A 1 -8.12 -10.78 -2.41
CA ARG A 1 -6.93 -11.55 -2.00
C ARG A 1 -7.25 -13.01 -2.26
N LEU A 2 -6.31 -13.77 -2.81
CA LEU A 2 -6.44 -15.23 -2.92
C LEU A 2 -5.47 -15.82 -1.90
N ASP A 3 -5.98 -16.67 -1.01
CA ASP A 3 -5.13 -17.30 -0.01
C ASP A 3 -4.47 -18.53 -0.61
N LEU A 4 -3.15 -18.48 -0.73
CA LEU A 4 -2.31 -19.52 -1.33
C LEU A 4 -1.22 -19.92 -0.33
N VAL A 5 -1.55 -20.87 0.55
CA VAL A 5 -0.61 -21.38 1.56
C VAL A 5 0.04 -22.65 1.03
N THR A 6 1.31 -22.57 0.68
CA THR A 6 2.11 -23.71 0.20
C THR A 6 2.99 -24.34 1.28
N TYR A 7 3.05 -23.74 2.47
CA TYR A 7 3.85 -24.24 3.59
C TYR A 7 3.32 -25.58 4.10
N GLY A 8 4.21 -26.55 4.33
CA GLY A 8 3.85 -27.90 4.78
C GLY A 8 3.16 -28.78 3.72
N LYS A 9 3.08 -28.32 2.46
CA LYS A 9 2.50 -29.09 1.35
C LYS A 9 3.58 -29.84 0.57
N THR A 10 3.20 -30.98 -0.01
CA THR A 10 4.08 -31.67 -0.97
C THR A 10 4.23 -30.85 -2.26
N SER A 11 5.24 -31.18 -3.08
CA SER A 11 5.48 -30.50 -4.36
C SER A 11 4.26 -30.57 -5.29
N ASP A 12 3.58 -31.71 -5.34
CA ASP A 12 2.39 -31.92 -6.16
C ASP A 12 1.18 -31.13 -5.64
N GLN A 13 0.95 -31.15 -4.32
CA GLN A 13 -0.10 -30.37 -3.67
C GLN A 13 0.11 -28.86 -3.89
N ALA A 14 1.35 -28.38 -3.73
CA ALA A 14 1.67 -26.98 -4.00
C ALA A 14 1.43 -26.61 -5.46
N ARG A 15 1.76 -27.49 -6.41
CA ARG A 15 1.49 -27.28 -7.85
C ARG A 15 -0.01 -27.22 -8.15
N ALA A 16 -0.82 -28.10 -7.55
CA ALA A 16 -2.27 -28.07 -7.69
C ALA A 16 -2.86 -26.76 -7.17
N LEU A 17 -2.52 -26.38 -5.92
CA LEU A 17 -2.97 -25.12 -5.32
C LEU A 17 -2.59 -23.88 -6.13
N ILE A 18 -1.37 -23.85 -6.68
CA ILE A 18 -0.93 -22.78 -7.58
C ILE A 18 -1.77 -22.76 -8.86
N GLY A 19 -2.08 -23.93 -9.43
CA GLY A 19 -2.94 -24.06 -10.61
C GLY A 19 -4.33 -23.50 -10.36
N ASP A 20 -4.97 -23.91 -9.27
CA ASP A 20 -6.31 -23.45 -8.87
C ASP A 20 -6.33 -21.93 -8.66
N ALA A 21 -5.30 -21.39 -7.99
CA ALA A 21 -5.16 -19.96 -7.81
C ALA A 21 -5.03 -19.20 -9.15
N CYS A 22 -4.28 -19.74 -10.13
CA CYS A 22 -4.14 -19.12 -11.45
C CYS A 22 -5.47 -19.11 -12.22
N VAL A 23 -6.25 -20.20 -12.15
CA VAL A 23 -7.59 -20.27 -12.73
C VAL A 23 -8.53 -19.26 -12.08
N ALA A 24 -8.50 -19.14 -10.75
CA ALA A 24 -9.29 -18.16 -10.03
C ALA A 24 -8.96 -16.71 -10.44
N VAL A 25 -7.69 -16.39 -10.69
CA VAL A 25 -7.28 -15.08 -11.23
C VAL A 25 -7.85 -14.87 -12.64
N ALA A 26 -7.69 -15.85 -13.54
CA ALA A 26 -8.18 -15.75 -14.91
C ALA A 26 -9.71 -15.57 -14.96
N ASN A 27 -10.46 -16.34 -14.17
CA ASN A 27 -11.92 -16.23 -14.10
C ASN A 27 -12.36 -14.85 -13.59
N ARG A 28 -11.66 -14.30 -12.59
CA ARG A 28 -11.97 -12.96 -12.07
C ARG A 28 -11.67 -11.86 -13.10
N ALA A 29 -10.59 -12.03 -13.86
CA ALA A 29 -10.22 -11.11 -14.94
C ALA A 29 -11.23 -11.17 -16.09
N GLN A 30 -11.63 -12.37 -16.50
CA GLN A 30 -12.67 -12.61 -17.51
C GLN A 30 -14.01 -11.99 -17.10
N ALA A 31 -14.49 -12.29 -15.88
CA ALA A 31 -15.75 -11.77 -15.36
C ALA A 31 -15.78 -10.24 -15.21
N SER A 32 -14.62 -9.59 -15.11
CA SER A 32 -14.50 -8.14 -15.04
C SER A 32 -14.09 -7.50 -16.36
N SER A 33 -13.95 -8.29 -17.43
CA SER A 33 -13.49 -7.87 -18.76
C SER A 33 -12.19 -7.05 -18.69
N LYS A 34 -11.23 -7.47 -17.86
CA LYS A 34 -9.97 -6.78 -17.65
C LYS A 34 -8.78 -7.68 -17.99
N PRO A 35 -7.70 -7.12 -18.57
CA PRO A 35 -6.47 -7.85 -18.75
C PRO A 35 -5.78 -8.11 -17.41
N VAL A 36 -4.89 -9.10 -17.38
CA VAL A 36 -4.01 -9.38 -16.25
C VAL A 36 -2.64 -8.77 -16.51
N VAL A 37 -2.16 -7.93 -15.61
CA VAL A 37 -0.82 -7.33 -15.72
C VAL A 37 0.15 -8.04 -14.79
N ILE A 38 1.29 -8.47 -15.32
CA ILE A 38 2.36 -9.13 -14.58
C ILE A 38 3.68 -8.42 -14.77
N GLU A 39 4.56 -8.51 -13.78
CA GLU A 39 5.95 -8.11 -13.95
C GLU A 39 6.73 -9.14 -14.76
N ASP A 40 7.64 -8.66 -15.60
CA ASP A 40 8.65 -9.49 -16.24
C ASP A 40 9.89 -9.58 -15.34
N LEU A 41 9.81 -10.40 -14.29
CA LEU A 41 10.96 -10.61 -13.42
C LEU A 41 11.87 -11.72 -13.97
N ASN A 42 13.09 -11.33 -14.35
CA ASN A 42 14.17 -12.27 -14.66
C ASN A 42 15.12 -12.43 -13.46
N PHE A 43 15.14 -13.62 -12.86
CA PHE A 43 16.01 -13.95 -11.73
C PHE A 43 17.25 -14.77 -12.11
N GLN A 44 17.46 -15.07 -13.39
CA GLN A 44 18.57 -15.93 -13.84
C GLN A 44 19.93 -15.33 -13.47
N LYS A 45 20.12 -14.02 -13.68
CA LYS A 45 21.37 -13.33 -13.31
C LYS A 45 21.63 -13.36 -11.81
N LYS A 46 20.60 -13.04 -11.00
CA LYS A 46 20.69 -13.11 -9.53
C LYS A 46 20.97 -14.51 -9.01
N LYS A 47 20.59 -15.56 -9.76
CA LYS A 47 20.87 -16.95 -9.44
C LYS A 47 22.31 -17.33 -9.80
N ALA A 48 22.86 -16.79 -10.88
CA ALA A 48 24.25 -17.01 -11.28
C ALA A 48 25.26 -16.30 -10.36
N GLU A 49 24.91 -15.13 -9.84
CA GLU A 49 25.73 -14.36 -8.89
C GLU A 49 25.78 -14.97 -7.46
N GLN A 50 25.14 -16.13 -7.24
CA GLN A 50 24.92 -16.75 -5.92
C GLN A 50 26.13 -17.36 -5.23
N GLY A 51 27.32 -17.38 -5.84
CA GLY A 51 28.51 -18.03 -5.28
C GLY A 51 28.92 -17.57 -3.87
N ALA A 52 28.31 -16.50 -3.31
CA ALA A 52 28.70 -15.87 -2.05
C ALA A 52 27.55 -15.43 -1.11
N VAL A 53 26.31 -15.96 -1.20
CA VAL A 53 25.14 -15.39 -0.47
C VAL A 53 24.45 -16.32 0.55
N ASP A 54 24.06 -15.74 1.69
CA ASP A 54 23.19 -16.21 2.78
C ASP A 54 22.22 -17.38 2.42
N PRO A 55 22.28 -18.53 3.14
CA PRO A 55 21.42 -19.70 2.92
C PRO A 55 19.92 -19.39 2.85
N ARG A 56 19.44 -18.35 3.55
CA ARG A 56 18.04 -17.93 3.52
C ARG A 56 17.64 -17.35 2.17
N GLN A 57 18.50 -16.53 1.57
CA GLN A 57 18.27 -15.97 0.24
C GLN A 57 18.38 -17.05 -0.83
N ALA A 58 19.34 -17.97 -0.69
CA ALA A 58 19.48 -19.12 -1.56
C ALA A 58 18.21 -19.99 -1.54
N ARG A 59 17.64 -20.28 -0.36
CA ARG A 59 16.38 -21.02 -0.21
C ARG A 59 15.17 -20.29 -0.82
N MET A 60 15.11 -18.96 -0.68
CA MET A 60 14.05 -18.14 -1.28
C MET A 60 14.12 -18.14 -2.82
N LEU A 61 15.32 -18.15 -3.40
CA LEU A 61 15.55 -18.16 -4.84
C LEU A 61 15.54 -19.57 -5.45
N SER A 62 15.82 -20.63 -4.67
CA SER A 62 15.74 -22.02 -5.11
C SER A 62 14.31 -22.56 -5.07
N SER A 63 13.49 -22.09 -4.12
CA SER A 63 12.05 -22.36 -4.05
C SER A 63 11.22 -21.60 -5.09
N PHE A 64 11.85 -20.92 -6.04
CA PHE A 64 11.22 -19.89 -6.85
C PHE A 64 10.28 -20.47 -7.92
N THR A 65 9.07 -20.77 -7.46
CA THR A 65 7.87 -21.16 -8.20
C THR A 65 7.38 -20.09 -9.16
N TYR A 66 7.93 -18.88 -9.16
CA TYR A 66 7.44 -17.76 -9.94
C TYR A 66 7.38 -18.01 -11.44
N HIS A 67 8.41 -18.64 -12.03
CA HIS A 67 8.36 -18.97 -13.46
C HIS A 67 7.23 -19.97 -13.75
N GLN A 68 7.04 -20.96 -12.86
CA GLN A 68 5.93 -21.91 -12.96
C GLN A 68 4.57 -21.23 -12.75
N ILE A 69 4.47 -20.26 -11.83
CA ILE A 69 3.26 -19.48 -11.58
C ILE A 69 2.94 -18.64 -12.82
N ILE A 70 3.90 -17.92 -13.39
CA ILE A 70 3.70 -17.14 -14.62
C ILE A 70 3.27 -18.05 -15.77
N ALA A 71 3.96 -19.18 -15.98
CA ALA A 71 3.62 -20.09 -17.05
C ALA A 71 2.18 -20.63 -16.92
N ARG A 72 1.81 -21.07 -15.70
CA ARG A 72 0.43 -21.53 -15.41
C ARG A 72 -0.59 -20.41 -15.54
N LEU A 73 -0.27 -19.20 -15.08
CA LEU A 73 -1.15 -18.04 -15.18
C LEU A 73 -1.39 -17.64 -16.64
N LYS A 74 -0.32 -17.57 -17.45
CA LYS A 74 -0.43 -17.30 -18.89
C LYS A 74 -1.28 -18.35 -19.59
N ALA A 75 -1.07 -19.63 -19.29
CA ALA A 75 -1.88 -20.71 -19.85
C ALA A 75 -3.35 -20.63 -19.41
N ALA A 76 -3.62 -20.32 -18.14
CA ALA A 76 -4.99 -20.15 -17.64
C ALA A 76 -5.70 -18.95 -18.28
N CYS A 77 -5.03 -17.81 -18.38
CA CYS A 77 -5.56 -16.61 -19.02
C CYS A 77 -5.81 -16.84 -20.52
N PHE A 78 -4.87 -17.49 -21.22
CA PHE A 78 -5.05 -17.86 -22.63
C PHE A 78 -6.30 -18.71 -22.86
N ARG A 79 -6.51 -19.76 -22.05
CA ARG A 79 -7.73 -20.59 -22.12
C ARG A 79 -9.01 -19.82 -21.83
N ALA A 80 -8.94 -18.81 -20.97
CA ALA A 80 -10.08 -17.95 -20.63
C ALA A 80 -10.28 -16.78 -21.62
N GLY A 81 -9.45 -16.65 -22.67
CA GLY A 81 -9.50 -15.51 -23.59
C GLY A 81 -9.12 -14.18 -22.94
N VAL A 82 -8.31 -14.21 -21.89
CA VAL A 82 -7.85 -13.03 -21.14
C VAL A 82 -6.43 -12.68 -21.55
N GLU A 83 -6.21 -11.42 -21.95
CA GLU A 83 -4.88 -10.89 -22.27
C GLU A 83 -3.99 -10.79 -21.02
N VAL A 84 -2.72 -11.14 -21.19
CA VAL A 84 -1.68 -10.97 -20.16
C VAL A 84 -0.64 -9.97 -20.63
N ILE A 85 -0.54 -8.84 -19.94
CA ILE A 85 0.40 -7.76 -20.26
C ILE A 85 1.62 -7.89 -19.34
N ALA A 86 2.79 -8.11 -19.93
CA ALA A 86 4.06 -8.12 -19.20
C ALA A 86 4.63 -6.69 -19.15
N VAL A 87 4.99 -6.22 -17.95
CA VAL A 87 5.59 -4.91 -17.75
C VAL A 87 6.98 -5.02 -17.12
N ASN A 88 7.83 -4.03 -17.39
CA ASN A 88 9.12 -3.91 -16.70
C ASN A 88 8.88 -3.94 -15.18
N PRO A 89 9.72 -4.60 -14.34
CA PRO A 89 9.56 -4.64 -12.88
C PRO A 89 10.20 -3.47 -12.11
N ALA A 90 10.87 -2.54 -12.78
CA ALA A 90 11.70 -1.53 -12.13
C ALA A 90 10.94 -0.73 -11.05
N TYR A 91 11.39 -0.80 -9.80
CA TYR A 91 10.92 0.01 -8.66
C TYR A 91 9.42 -0.10 -8.29
N THR A 92 8.65 -1.05 -8.82
CA THR A 92 7.20 -1.18 -8.54
C THR A 92 6.87 -1.25 -7.06
N SER A 93 7.66 -1.99 -6.28
CA SER A 93 7.51 -2.09 -4.82
C SER A 93 7.76 -0.75 -4.11
N VAL A 94 8.76 0.01 -4.54
CA VAL A 94 9.09 1.33 -3.99
C VAL A 94 8.01 2.34 -4.37
N ILE A 95 7.58 2.34 -5.63
CA ILE A 95 6.50 3.19 -6.14
C ILE A 95 5.21 2.92 -5.36
N GLY A 96 4.84 1.64 -5.20
CA GLY A 96 3.68 1.21 -4.45
C GLY A 96 3.73 1.62 -2.98
N ALA A 97 4.88 1.40 -2.33
CA ALA A 97 5.11 1.77 -0.94
C ALA A 97 4.94 3.28 -0.72
N VAL A 98 5.53 4.11 -1.59
CA VAL A 98 5.55 5.56 -1.41
C VAL A 98 4.25 6.24 -1.86
N ASN A 99 3.72 5.86 -3.03
CA ASN A 99 2.58 6.57 -3.60
C ASN A 99 1.21 6.04 -3.14
N GLN A 100 1.11 4.74 -2.85
CA GLN A 100 -0.19 4.07 -2.71
C GLN A 100 -0.45 3.54 -1.31
N ALA A 101 0.55 2.96 -0.65
CA ALA A 101 0.36 2.26 0.63
C ALA A 101 -0.31 3.15 1.69
N GLN A 102 0.31 4.31 2.00
CA GLN A 102 -0.27 5.25 2.96
C GLN A 102 -1.58 5.87 2.46
N ARG A 103 -1.62 6.27 1.19
CA ARG A 103 -2.76 6.99 0.61
C ARG A 103 -4.06 6.19 0.68
N TYR A 104 -3.99 4.88 0.47
CA TYR A 104 -5.16 4.01 0.44
C TYR A 104 -5.25 3.07 1.64
N GLY A 105 -4.34 3.18 2.63
CA GLY A 105 -4.31 2.26 3.77
C GLY A 105 -4.12 0.80 3.36
N ILE A 106 -3.34 0.56 2.30
CA ILE A 106 -3.10 -0.78 1.73
C ILE A 106 -1.68 -1.27 2.05
N SER A 107 -1.50 -2.59 2.05
CA SER A 107 -0.16 -3.18 2.22
C SER A 107 0.79 -2.78 1.09
N VAL A 108 2.10 -2.82 1.36
CA VAL A 108 3.13 -2.56 0.33
C VAL A 108 2.99 -3.49 -0.88
N HIS A 109 2.56 -4.74 -0.68
CA HIS A 109 2.33 -5.70 -1.76
C HIS A 109 1.13 -5.32 -2.63
N GLN A 110 0.03 -4.85 -2.02
CA GLN A 110 -1.11 -4.31 -2.76
C GLN A 110 -0.73 -3.00 -3.48
N GLY A 111 0.07 -2.15 -2.85
CA GLY A 111 0.61 -0.95 -3.48
C GLY A 111 1.50 -1.28 -4.69
N ALA A 112 2.31 -2.33 -4.61
CA ALA A 112 3.11 -2.82 -5.74
C ALA A 112 2.20 -3.32 -6.87
N ALA A 113 1.17 -4.13 -6.55
CA ALA A 113 0.17 -4.56 -7.52
C ALA A 113 -0.53 -3.37 -8.21
N TRP A 114 -0.80 -2.30 -7.47
CA TRP A 114 -1.34 -1.06 -8.01
C TRP A 114 -0.37 -0.37 -8.99
N ALA A 115 0.92 -0.30 -8.64
CA ALA A 115 1.95 0.24 -9.52
C ALA A 115 2.06 -0.57 -10.83
N ILE A 116 2.03 -1.90 -10.73
CA ILE A 116 2.03 -2.81 -11.89
C ILE A 116 0.80 -2.55 -12.79
N ALA A 117 -0.39 -2.50 -12.20
CA ALA A 117 -1.63 -2.25 -12.95
C ALA A 117 -1.58 -0.89 -13.68
N ARG A 118 -1.13 0.17 -12.99
CA ARG A 118 -0.96 1.50 -13.60
C ARG A 118 0.03 1.50 -14.75
N ARG A 119 1.13 0.75 -14.61
CA ARG A 119 2.14 0.59 -15.66
C ARG A 119 1.57 -0.12 -16.89
N GLY A 120 0.76 -1.17 -16.68
CA GLY A 120 0.05 -1.85 -17.77
C GLY A 120 -0.94 -0.95 -18.51
N LEU A 121 -1.50 0.05 -17.82
CA LEU A 121 -2.37 1.08 -18.40
C LEU A 121 -1.61 2.28 -19.01
N GLY A 122 -0.27 2.27 -19.01
CA GLY A 122 0.54 3.36 -19.57
C GLY A 122 0.60 4.63 -18.70
N PHE A 123 0.17 4.58 -17.45
CA PHE A 123 0.20 5.75 -16.58
C PHE A 123 1.60 6.09 -16.07
N SER A 124 1.86 7.40 -15.93
CA SER A 124 3.11 7.89 -15.35
C SER A 124 3.24 7.56 -13.86
N GLU A 125 4.48 7.28 -13.45
CA GLU A 125 4.87 6.85 -12.10
C GLU A 125 5.47 8.00 -11.31
N ARG A 126 4.97 9.21 -11.51
CA ARG A 126 5.48 10.38 -10.80
C ARG A 126 5.18 10.23 -9.30
N PRO A 127 6.08 10.69 -8.41
CA PRO A 127 5.76 10.78 -7.00
C PRO A 127 4.53 11.68 -6.81
N THR A 128 3.60 11.25 -5.97
CA THR A 128 2.37 12.03 -5.65
C THR A 128 2.50 12.82 -4.36
N VAL A 129 3.57 12.59 -3.60
CA VAL A 129 3.83 13.19 -2.29
C VAL A 129 5.18 13.89 -2.28
N ARG A 130 5.42 14.75 -1.28
CA ARG A 130 6.74 15.39 -1.03
C ARG A 130 7.53 14.65 0.03
N GLN A 131 6.84 14.17 1.06
CA GLN A 131 7.38 13.31 2.11
C GLN A 131 6.78 11.92 1.94
N ALA A 132 7.62 10.90 2.04
CA ALA A 132 7.18 9.51 1.98
C ALA A 132 6.90 9.00 3.38
N THR A 133 5.74 8.37 3.57
CA THR A 133 5.38 7.61 4.76
C THR A 133 5.17 6.16 4.33
N VAL A 134 6.00 5.24 4.82
CA VAL A 134 6.00 3.84 4.37
C VAL A 134 5.79 2.91 5.56
N PRO A 135 4.80 2.00 5.54
CA PRO A 135 4.55 1.08 6.64
C PRO A 135 5.69 0.08 6.84
N VAL A 136 5.93 -0.27 8.10
CA VAL A 136 6.94 -1.23 8.55
C VAL A 136 6.26 -2.45 9.20
N ARG A 137 6.98 -3.56 9.35
CA ARG A 137 6.44 -4.84 9.84
C ARG A 137 5.83 -4.79 11.23
N ASN A 138 6.30 -3.92 12.12
CA ASN A 138 5.76 -3.75 13.46
C ASN A 138 4.41 -3.00 13.47
N GLY A 139 3.92 -2.51 12.32
CA GLY A 139 2.74 -1.66 12.23
C GLY A 139 3.04 -0.16 12.36
N GLY A 140 4.31 0.20 12.55
CA GLY A 140 4.80 1.58 12.48
C GLY A 140 5.01 2.04 11.04
N HIS A 141 5.57 3.23 10.88
CA HIS A 141 5.89 3.81 9.58
C HIS A 141 7.27 4.48 9.62
N VAL A 142 8.02 4.40 8.53
CA VAL A 142 9.21 5.24 8.32
C VAL A 142 8.83 6.46 7.49
N THR A 143 9.36 7.60 7.87
CA THR A 143 9.18 8.86 7.15
C THR A 143 10.52 9.37 6.62
N PHE A 144 10.51 9.90 5.40
CA PHE A 144 11.69 10.56 4.82
C PHE A 144 11.29 11.51 3.69
N ASP A 145 12.11 12.53 3.47
CA ASP A 145 11.88 13.50 2.39
C ASP A 145 12.31 12.94 1.03
N LEU A 146 11.43 13.08 0.05
CA LEU A 146 11.75 12.67 -1.31
C LEU A 146 12.81 13.60 -1.92
N PRO A 147 13.70 13.07 -2.78
CA PRO A 147 14.67 13.90 -3.47
C PRO A 147 13.97 14.94 -4.35
N VAL A 148 14.65 16.05 -4.65
CA VAL A 148 14.12 17.03 -5.59
C VAL A 148 14.04 16.39 -6.98
N ARG A 149 12.91 16.59 -7.66
CA ARG A 149 12.69 15.99 -8.97
C ARG A 149 13.47 16.74 -10.04
N ASN A 150 14.38 16.03 -10.70
CA ASN A 150 15.02 16.51 -11.91
C ASN A 150 14.16 16.14 -13.14
N ARG A 151 13.69 17.14 -13.89
CA ARG A 151 12.85 16.94 -15.10
C ARG A 151 13.64 16.51 -16.34
N SER A 152 14.96 16.74 -16.37
CA SER A 152 15.82 16.31 -17.49
C SER A 152 16.19 14.83 -17.43
N ARG A 153 15.97 14.17 -16.29
CA ARG A 153 16.26 12.75 -16.11
C ARG A 153 15.00 11.90 -16.19
N HIS A 154 15.19 10.65 -16.62
CA HIS A 154 14.13 9.66 -16.62
C HIS A 154 13.58 9.43 -15.19
N VAL A 155 12.28 9.16 -15.09
CA VAL A 155 11.57 8.99 -13.82
C VAL A 155 12.18 7.88 -12.94
N TRP A 156 12.80 6.87 -13.54
CA TRP A 156 13.45 5.81 -12.77
C TRP A 156 14.77 6.21 -12.12
N SER A 157 15.47 7.25 -12.61
CA SER A 157 16.61 7.82 -11.88
C SER A 157 16.17 8.45 -10.56
N PHE A 158 14.99 9.07 -10.56
CA PHE A 158 14.36 9.57 -9.33
C PHE A 158 14.02 8.41 -8.38
N TRP A 159 13.36 7.36 -8.88
CA TRP A 159 13.00 6.20 -8.05
C TRP A 159 14.19 5.42 -7.52
N LEU A 160 15.33 5.41 -8.24
CA LEU A 160 16.59 4.88 -7.73
C LEU A 160 17.04 5.64 -6.48
N ALA A 161 17.02 6.99 -6.52
CA ALA A 161 17.39 7.82 -5.37
C ALA A 161 16.40 7.62 -4.20
N VAL A 162 15.10 7.52 -4.48
CA VAL A 162 14.08 7.21 -3.47
C VAL A 162 14.34 5.84 -2.83
N ARG A 163 14.66 4.81 -3.62
CA ARG A 163 14.99 3.48 -3.09
C ARG A 163 16.17 3.54 -2.13
N THR A 164 17.22 4.31 -2.45
CA THR A 164 18.39 4.47 -1.58
C THR A 164 18.01 5.16 -0.26
N LYS A 165 17.21 6.23 -0.32
CA LYS A 165 16.70 6.89 0.89
C LYS A 165 15.81 5.97 1.74
N LEU A 166 14.91 5.22 1.09
CA LEU A 166 14.04 4.25 1.76
C LEU A 166 14.86 3.16 2.48
N LYS A 167 15.92 2.64 1.84
CA LYS A 167 16.84 1.69 2.47
C LYS A 167 17.54 2.29 3.69
N ALA A 168 18.01 3.54 3.57
CA ALA A 168 18.64 4.24 4.69
C ALA A 168 17.67 4.47 5.86
N ALA A 169 16.42 4.85 5.56
CA ALA A 169 15.37 5.04 6.55
C ALA A 169 15.03 3.73 7.29
N HIS A 170 14.89 2.62 6.58
CA HIS A 170 14.71 1.31 7.20
C HIS A 170 15.90 0.91 8.08
N ALA A 171 17.14 1.10 7.59
CA ALA A 171 18.33 0.80 8.39
C ALA A 171 18.47 1.69 9.62
N ALA A 172 18.02 2.94 9.58
CA ALA A 172 17.96 3.83 10.74
C ALA A 172 16.91 3.36 11.75
N HIS A 173 15.70 3.04 11.29
CA HIS A 173 14.62 2.50 12.12
C HIS A 173 15.02 1.17 12.79
N ASP A 174 15.68 0.27 12.06
CA ASP A 174 16.16 -0.99 12.64
C ASP A 174 17.24 -0.76 13.71
N ARG A 175 18.17 0.19 13.48
CA ARG A 175 19.20 0.57 14.46
C ARG A 175 18.64 1.28 15.70
N SER A 176 17.56 2.04 15.55
CA SER A 176 16.92 2.72 16.68
C SER A 176 16.27 1.75 17.69
N GLY A 177 16.03 0.50 17.29
CA GLY A 177 15.31 -0.48 18.10
C GLY A 177 13.78 -0.33 18.06
N GLU A 178 13.25 0.75 17.47
CA GLU A 178 11.81 0.96 17.28
C GLU A 178 11.15 -0.17 16.49
N ALA A 179 11.90 -0.86 15.63
CA ALA A 179 11.44 -2.05 14.92
C ALA A 179 10.92 -3.18 15.84
N LYS A 180 11.39 -3.24 17.09
CA LYS A 180 10.94 -4.20 18.10
C LYS A 180 9.86 -3.64 19.02
N ALA A 181 9.68 -2.33 19.03
CA ALA A 181 8.67 -1.66 19.83
C ALA A 181 7.28 -1.79 19.21
N LYS A 182 6.24 -1.81 20.06
CA LYS A 182 4.87 -1.66 19.59
C LYS A 182 4.70 -0.25 19.01
N PRO A 183 4.10 -0.10 17.82
CA PRO A 183 3.93 1.20 17.22
C PRO A 183 3.01 2.06 18.09
N ALA A 184 3.26 3.37 18.08
CA ALA A 184 2.36 4.31 18.71
C ALA A 184 0.94 4.12 18.14
N PRO A 185 -0.11 4.19 18.98
CA PRO A 185 -1.48 4.05 18.52
C PRO A 185 -1.79 5.09 17.44
N LEU A 186 -2.50 4.67 16.39
CA LEU A 186 -2.85 5.49 15.22
C LEU A 186 -3.64 6.76 15.58
N ILE A 187 -4.26 6.76 16.76
CA ILE A 187 -4.91 7.91 17.37
C ILE A 187 -4.08 8.22 18.62
N PRO A 188 -3.48 9.42 18.76
CA PRO A 188 -2.90 9.80 20.02
C PRO A 188 -4.03 9.71 21.05
N ALA A 189 -3.82 9.00 22.17
CA ALA A 189 -4.77 8.98 23.26
C ALA A 189 -5.17 10.45 23.50
N THR A 190 -6.42 10.79 23.20
CA THR A 190 -6.93 12.14 23.37
C THR A 190 -6.55 12.50 24.80
N ARG A 191 -5.67 13.50 24.97
CA ARG A 191 -5.46 14.08 26.29
C ARG A 191 -6.87 14.31 26.84
N SER A 192 -7.18 13.77 28.02
CA SER A 192 -8.43 14.11 28.66
C SER A 192 -8.50 15.63 28.62
N VAL A 193 -9.52 16.15 27.93
CA VAL A 193 -9.76 17.58 27.86
C VAL A 193 -10.23 17.96 29.25
N CYS A 194 -9.32 18.09 30.20
CA CYS A 194 -9.55 18.86 31.41
C CYS A 194 -9.47 20.34 31.00
N SER A 195 -10.42 20.78 30.18
CA SER A 195 -10.65 22.20 29.93
C SER A 195 -11.84 22.67 30.78
N HIS A 196 -11.67 22.64 32.10
CA HIS A 196 -12.31 23.66 32.92
C HIS A 196 -11.27 24.75 33.16
N ARG A 197 -11.08 25.61 32.15
CA ARG A 197 -10.60 26.96 32.43
C ARG A 197 -11.83 27.73 32.88
N SER A 198 -12.04 27.82 34.19
CA SER A 198 -13.03 28.73 34.76
C SER A 198 -12.61 30.15 34.43
N LEU A 199 -13.28 30.76 33.44
CA LEU A 199 -13.16 32.19 33.19
C LEU A 199 -14.00 32.93 34.25
N PRO A 200 -13.45 33.92 34.97
CA PRO A 200 -14.22 34.73 35.90
C PRO A 200 -14.96 35.83 35.12
N ALA A 201 -15.84 35.45 34.19
CA ALA A 201 -16.65 36.41 33.44
C ALA A 201 -18.10 36.32 33.94
N LYS A 202 -18.47 37.22 34.86
CA LYS A 202 -19.88 37.44 35.22
C LYS A 202 -20.59 38.12 34.04
N SER A 203 -21.63 37.48 33.48
CA SER A 203 -22.45 38.10 32.44
C SER A 203 -23.14 39.35 33.01
N ARG A 204 -23.03 40.49 32.31
CA ARG A 204 -23.49 41.81 32.80
C ARG A 204 -24.98 42.08 32.63
N TYR A 205 -25.80 41.10 32.24
CA TYR A 205 -27.22 41.34 31.92
C TYR A 205 -28.15 40.18 32.35
N ALA A 206 -28.02 39.71 33.59
CA ALA A 206 -28.90 38.68 34.15
C ALA A 206 -30.16 39.23 34.85
N ASN A 207 -30.44 40.53 34.76
CA ASN A 207 -31.65 41.14 35.34
C ASN A 207 -32.42 41.87 34.25
N ARG A 208 -33.36 41.16 33.61
CA ARG A 208 -34.49 41.80 32.93
C ARG A 208 -35.74 41.04 33.35
N ASP A 209 -36.53 41.70 34.19
CA ASP A 209 -37.78 41.16 34.73
C ASP A 209 -38.76 40.80 33.61
N GLN A 210 -39.44 39.66 33.80
CA GLN A 210 -40.57 39.21 33.01
C GLN A 210 -41.85 39.78 33.60
N HIS A 211 -42.37 40.89 33.05
CA HIS A 211 -43.80 41.20 33.13
C HIS A 211 -44.21 42.11 31.96
N CYS A 212 -45.12 41.62 31.10
CA CYS A 212 -46.44 42.19 30.83
C CYS A 212 -47.07 41.55 29.58
N SER A 213 -48.23 40.94 29.83
CA SER A 213 -49.38 40.58 28.99
C SER A 213 -49.47 41.06 27.54
N ASP A 214 -50.01 40.21 26.66
CA ASP A 214 -51.36 40.47 26.12
C ASP A 214 -52.04 39.22 25.54
N HIS A 215 -53.26 38.98 26.02
CA HIS A 215 -54.31 38.24 25.32
C HIS A 215 -54.76 39.08 24.13
N VAL A 216 -54.91 38.51 22.93
CA VAL A 216 -56.07 38.75 22.06
C VAL A 216 -56.17 37.55 21.09
N LEU A 217 -57.28 36.81 21.22
CA LEU A 217 -57.83 35.88 20.23
C LEU A 217 -58.37 36.67 19.03
N GLU A 218 -58.40 35.99 17.88
CA GLU A 218 -59.37 36.17 16.79
C GLU A 218 -59.40 37.53 16.07
N ASP A 219 -59.00 37.51 14.80
CA ASP A 219 -59.82 37.91 13.64
C ASP A 219 -58.91 38.17 12.45
N ILE A 220 -59.15 37.50 11.32
CA ILE A 220 -59.49 38.16 10.05
C ILE A 220 -59.83 37.08 8.99
N PRO A 221 -60.84 37.34 8.15
CA PRO A 221 -61.48 36.37 7.25
C PRO A 221 -60.86 36.40 5.85
N TRP A 222 -61.40 35.50 5.01
CA TRP A 222 -61.22 35.22 3.57
C TRP A 222 -59.97 34.42 3.14
#